data_AF-A0A117LF07-F1
#
_entry.id   AF-A0A117LF07-F1
#
_cell.length_a   1.000
_cell.length_b   1.000
_cell.length_c   1.000
_cell.angle_alpha   90.00
_cell.angle_beta   90.00
_cell.angle_gamma   90.00
#
_symmetry.space_group_name_H-M   'P 1'
#
loop_
_entity.id
_entity.type
_entity.pdbx_description
1 polymer ?
#
loop_
_entity_poly.entity_id
_entity_poly.type
_entity_poly.pdbx_seq_one_letter_code
_entity_poly.pdbx_strand_id
1 'polypeptide(L)'
;MRSQCDHVSCGTKEKVWVPYYYQGRERGLKPHPYCTECGLVKNLSSERPRRIGFYINIITSLKEEFKLAKAQIRLIALDIENSGVDDDYGMDRHQQEELFIKIVHKYVNVPEWALRKFF
;
A
#
# COMPACT_ATOMS: atom_id res chain seq x y z
N MET A 1 11.55 1.06 -12.66
CA MET A 1 11.91 2.03 -11.60
C MET A 1 12.43 1.22 -10.43
N ARG A 2 13.61 1.56 -9.88
CA ARG A 2 14.23 0.83 -8.76
C ARG A 2 13.35 1.02 -7.51
N SER A 3 12.72 -0.05 -7.06
CA SER A 3 11.73 -0.10 -5.97
C SER A 3 12.34 -0.43 -4.59
N GLN A 4 13.62 -0.12 -4.37
CA GLN A 4 14.24 -0.30 -3.05
C GLN A 4 15.02 0.96 -2.69
N CYS A 5 14.32 1.88 -2.04
CA CYS A 5 14.91 3.01 -1.35
C CYS A 5 14.68 2.78 0.14
N ASP A 6 15.73 2.81 0.96
CA ASP A 6 15.64 2.66 2.43
C ASP A 6 15.09 3.91 3.15
N HIS A 7 14.59 4.87 2.37
CA HIS A 7 13.99 6.13 2.78
C HIS A 7 14.76 6.93 3.84
N VAL A 8 15.55 7.92 3.37
CA VAL A 8 16.23 8.87 4.24
C VAL A 8 15.39 10.13 4.40
N SER A 9 14.73 10.29 5.54
CA SER A 9 13.88 11.47 5.81
C SER A 9 14.70 12.76 5.88
N CYS A 10 14.26 13.81 5.19
CA CYS A 10 14.88 15.15 5.22
C CYS A 10 14.91 15.82 6.61
N GLY A 11 14.17 15.27 7.59
CA GLY A 11 14.17 15.74 8.97
C GLY A 11 13.44 17.07 9.17
N THR A 12 14.09 18.02 9.86
CA THR A 12 13.57 19.38 10.14
C THR A 12 14.00 20.43 9.13
N LYS A 13 14.70 20.03 8.05
CA LYS A 13 15.08 20.90 6.94
C LYS A 13 13.85 21.32 6.11
N GLU A 14 14.04 21.52 4.81
CA GLU A 14 12.97 21.81 3.86
C GLU A 14 11.93 20.68 3.84
N LYS A 15 10.66 21.07 3.90
CA LYS A 15 9.50 20.19 3.85
C LYS A 15 8.62 20.60 2.69
N VAL A 16 7.87 19.65 2.14
CA VAL A 16 6.92 19.92 1.06
C VAL A 16 5.54 20.15 1.68
N TRP A 17 4.85 21.19 1.23
CA TRP A 17 3.48 21.46 1.64
C TRP A 17 2.53 20.65 0.77
N VAL A 18 1.82 19.71 1.39
CA VAL A 18 0.84 18.85 0.69
C VAL A 18 -0.53 18.96 1.34
N PRO A 19 -1.62 18.73 0.59
CA PRO A 19 -2.97 18.66 1.15
C PRO A 19 -3.04 17.60 2.24
N TYR A 20 -3.64 17.94 3.38
CA TYR A 20 -3.91 16.98 4.45
C TYR A 20 -5.41 16.81 4.67
N TYR A 21 -5.79 15.57 4.92
CA TYR A 21 -7.16 15.15 5.12
C TYR A 21 -7.36 14.70 6.56
N TYR A 22 -8.52 15.03 7.12
CA TYR A 22 -8.94 14.55 8.43
C TYR A 22 -10.41 14.13 8.34
N GLN A 23 -10.69 12.85 8.65
CA GLN A 23 -12.02 12.24 8.49
C GLN A 23 -12.60 12.45 7.09
N GLY A 24 -11.78 12.23 6.05
CA GLY A 24 -12.20 12.33 4.65
C GLY A 24 -12.45 13.75 4.11
N ARG A 25 -12.18 14.80 4.91
CA ARG A 25 -12.28 16.20 4.47
C ARG A 25 -10.91 16.84 4.36
N GLU A 26 -10.68 17.57 3.27
CA GLU A 26 -9.49 18.40 3.10
C GLU A 26 -9.50 19.52 4.14
N ARG A 27 -8.37 19.73 4.82
CA ARG A 27 -8.21 20.72 5.89
C ARG A 27 -7.14 21.77 5.58
N GLY A 28 -6.65 21.81 4.34
CA GLY A 28 -5.59 22.69 3.87
C GLY A 28 -4.26 21.96 3.71
N LEU A 29 -3.16 22.71 3.81
CA LEU A 29 -1.81 22.20 3.61
C LEU A 29 -1.09 21.93 4.92
N LYS A 30 -0.32 20.85 4.99
CA LYS A 30 0.57 20.52 6.11
C LYS A 30 1.99 20.29 5.58
N PRO A 31 3.04 20.63 6.33
CA PRO A 31 4.41 20.36 5.91
C PRO A 31 4.75 18.88 6.15
N HIS A 32 5.07 18.16 5.08
CA HIS A 32 5.45 16.76 5.09
C HIS A 32 6.96 16.60 4.81
N PRO A 33 7.67 15.76 5.59
CA PRO A 33 8.99 15.31 5.21
C PRO A 33 8.97 14.58 3.87
N TYR A 34 10.10 14.52 3.18
CA TYR A 34 10.28 13.70 2.00
C TYR A 34 11.60 12.93 2.10
N CYS A 35 11.72 11.86 1.33
CA CYS A 35 12.94 11.10 1.20
C CYS A 35 13.95 11.86 0.34
N THR A 36 15.15 12.13 0.86
CA THR A 36 16.20 12.85 0.12
C THR A 36 16.76 12.07 -1.06
N GLU A 37 16.60 10.74 -1.08
CA GLU A 37 17.15 9.87 -2.11
C GLU A 37 16.19 9.64 -3.29
N CYS A 38 14.88 9.50 -3.02
CA CYS A 38 13.89 9.17 -4.05
C CYS A 38 12.80 10.24 -4.23
N GLY A 39 12.74 11.26 -3.36
CA GLY A 39 11.75 12.33 -3.41
C GLY A 39 10.35 11.95 -2.91
N LEU A 40 10.14 10.71 -2.45
CA LEU A 40 8.84 10.27 -1.94
C LEU A 40 8.44 11.09 -0.71
N VAL A 41 7.19 11.58 -0.67
CA VAL A 41 6.68 12.37 0.46
C VAL A 41 6.18 11.42 1.54
N LYS A 42 6.59 11.68 2.78
CA LYS A 42 6.22 10.86 3.93
C LYS A 42 4.72 10.97 4.21
N ASN A 43 4.07 9.83 4.42
CA ASN A 43 2.71 9.81 4.93
C ASN A 43 2.69 10.19 6.43
N LEU A 44 1.82 11.13 6.79
CA LEU A 44 1.61 11.58 8.17
C LEU A 44 0.27 11.10 8.75
N SER A 45 -0.40 10.18 8.06
CA SER A 45 -1.62 9.54 8.53
C SER A 45 -1.38 8.81 9.86
N SER A 46 -2.40 8.79 10.71
CA SER A 46 -2.38 8.01 11.94
C SER A 46 -2.57 6.51 11.70
N GLU A 47 -3.05 6.13 10.52
CA GLU A 47 -3.28 4.74 10.18
C GLU A 47 -1.98 4.01 9.89
N ARG A 48 -1.76 2.90 10.60
CA ARG A 48 -0.53 2.12 10.42
C ARG A 48 -0.65 1.20 9.21
N PRO A 49 0.30 1.26 8.26
CA PRO A 49 0.37 0.31 7.17
C PRO A 49 0.54 -1.13 7.68
N ARG A 50 0.11 -2.11 6.87
CA ARG A 50 0.27 -3.54 7.09
C ARG A 50 1.50 -4.05 6.35
N ARG A 51 2.15 -5.07 6.92
CA ARG A 51 3.27 -5.78 6.28
C ARG A 51 2.76 -6.72 5.18
N ILE A 52 3.61 -7.08 4.22
CA ILE A 52 3.31 -8.05 3.14
C ILE A 52 2.63 -9.33 3.68
N GLY A 53 3.11 -9.88 4.81
CA GLY A 53 2.55 -11.10 5.40
C GLY A 53 1.05 -11.04 5.68
N PHE A 54 0.49 -9.87 5.99
CA PHE A 54 -0.95 -9.69 6.14
C PHE A 54 -1.70 -9.97 4.82
N TYR A 55 -1.23 -9.43 3.71
CA TYR A 55 -1.81 -9.61 2.39
C TYR A 55 -1.63 -11.04 1.86
N ILE A 56 -0.51 -11.70 2.18
CA ILE A 56 -0.28 -13.11 1.85
C ILE A 56 -1.29 -14.03 2.57
N ASN A 57 -1.64 -13.72 3.81
CA ASN A 57 -2.67 -14.47 4.54
C ASN A 57 -4.04 -14.34 3.85
N ILE A 58 -4.41 -13.15 3.37
CA ILE A 58 -5.65 -12.95 2.60
C ILE A 58 -5.67 -13.82 1.34
N ILE A 59 -4.57 -13.87 0.59
CA ILE A 59 -4.46 -14.73 -0.61
C ILE A 59 -4.66 -16.20 -0.25
N THR A 60 -4.15 -16.63 0.91
CA THR A 60 -4.33 -18.00 1.39
C THR A 60 -5.80 -18.29 1.69
N SER A 61 -6.53 -17.37 2.31
CA SER A 61 -7.98 -17.50 2.51
C SER A 61 -8.76 -17.51 1.18
N LEU A 62 -8.40 -16.63 0.23
CA LEU A 62 -9.03 -16.60 -1.09
C LEU A 62 -8.79 -17.88 -1.90
N LYS A 63 -7.62 -18.50 -1.75
CA LYS A 63 -7.32 -19.80 -2.37
C LYS A 63 -8.34 -20.85 -1.96
N GLU A 64 -8.69 -20.91 -0.67
CA GLU A 64 -9.63 -21.91 -0.15
C GLU A 64 -11.07 -21.65 -0.63
N GLU A 65 -11.49 -20.38 -0.63
CA GLU A 65 -12.86 -19.99 -0.98
C GLU A 65 -13.12 -19.99 -2.50
N PHE A 66 -12.17 -19.46 -3.30
CA PHE A 66 -12.32 -19.26 -4.75
C PHE A 66 -11.51 -20.23 -5.60
N LYS A 67 -10.86 -21.22 -4.98
CA LYS A 67 -10.06 -22.26 -5.67
C LYS A 67 -9.00 -21.69 -6.61
N LEU A 68 -8.26 -20.69 -6.13
CA LEU A 68 -7.23 -20.02 -6.93
C LEU A 68 -6.14 -21.00 -7.39
N ALA A 69 -5.76 -20.92 -8.66
CA ALA A 69 -4.69 -21.72 -9.22
C ALA A 69 -3.33 -21.31 -8.64
N LYS A 70 -2.41 -22.28 -8.49
CA LYS A 70 -1.05 -22.03 -7.99
C LYS A 70 -0.30 -20.95 -8.80
N ALA A 71 -0.55 -20.87 -10.10
CA ALA A 71 0.02 -19.83 -10.96
C ALA A 71 -0.53 -18.44 -10.61
N GLN A 72 -1.84 -18.30 -10.38
CA GLN A 72 -2.46 -17.02 -9.98
C GLN A 72 -1.89 -16.53 -8.64
N ILE A 73 -1.79 -17.41 -7.65
CA ILE A 73 -1.22 -17.08 -6.33
C ILE A 73 0.22 -16.56 -6.47
N ARG A 74 1.04 -17.23 -7.29
CA ARG A 74 2.43 -16.83 -7.54
C ARG A 74 2.52 -15.47 -8.24
N LEU A 75 1.67 -15.22 -9.24
CA LEU A 75 1.63 -13.95 -9.95
C LEU A 75 1.21 -12.80 -9.03
N ILE A 76 0.19 -13.02 -8.19
CA ILE A 76 -0.26 -12.03 -7.20
C ILE A 76 0.88 -11.72 -6.21
N ALA A 77 1.51 -12.75 -5.63
CA ALA A 77 2.60 -12.56 -4.66
C ALA A 77 3.78 -11.78 -5.26
N LEU A 78 4.16 -12.09 -6.50
CA LEU A 78 5.22 -11.39 -7.22
C LEU A 78 4.87 -9.92 -7.51
N ASP A 79 3.63 -9.62 -7.89
CA ASP A 79 3.20 -8.23 -8.09
C ASP A 79 3.14 -7.45 -6.77
N ILE A 80 2.75 -8.08 -5.65
CA ILE A 80 2.80 -7.45 -4.32
C ILE A 80 4.22 -7.06 -3.95
N GLU A 81 5.17 -7.99 -4.12
CA GLU A 81 6.59 -7.74 -3.83
C GLU A 81 7.16 -6.62 -4.72
N ASN A 82 6.81 -6.61 -6.00
CA ASN A 82 7.32 -5.61 -6.96
C ASN A 82 6.65 -4.24 -6.87
N SER A 83 5.44 -4.15 -6.31
CA SER A 83 4.67 -2.90 -6.22
C SER A 83 5.01 -2.08 -4.98
N GLY A 84 5.80 -2.63 -4.06
CA GLY A 84 6.20 -1.94 -2.83
C GLY A 84 5.03 -1.71 -1.88
N VAL A 85 4.01 -2.59 -1.89
CA VAL A 85 2.80 -2.48 -1.03
C VAL A 85 3.15 -2.21 0.43
N ASP A 86 4.27 -2.69 0.94
CA ASP A 86 4.71 -2.50 2.32
C ASP A 86 5.60 -1.28 2.58
N ASP A 87 5.74 -0.37 1.62
CA ASP A 87 6.41 0.92 1.82
C ASP A 87 5.66 1.76 2.87
N ASP A 88 6.14 1.68 4.12
CA ASP A 88 5.58 2.37 5.27
C ASP A 88 5.98 3.84 5.37
N TYR A 89 6.81 4.32 4.45
CA TYR A 89 7.21 5.72 4.38
C TYR A 89 6.16 6.55 3.65
N GLY A 90 5.73 6.10 2.46
CA GLY A 90 4.86 6.88 1.58
C GLY A 90 3.39 6.49 1.58
N MET A 91 3.05 5.27 2.00
CA MET A 91 1.66 4.76 1.91
C MET A 91 0.97 4.65 3.26
N ASP A 92 -0.31 5.03 3.28
CA ASP A 92 -1.21 4.64 4.37
C ASP A 92 -1.89 3.31 4.06
N ARG A 93 -2.49 2.74 5.10
CA ARG A 93 -3.24 1.50 5.04
C ARG A 93 -4.31 1.50 3.93
N HIS A 94 -5.08 2.58 3.77
CA HIS A 94 -6.12 2.63 2.74
C HIS A 94 -5.52 2.53 1.33
N GLN A 95 -4.44 3.28 1.06
CA GLN A 95 -3.71 3.18 -0.21
C GLN A 95 -3.16 1.77 -0.45
N GLN A 96 -2.65 1.09 0.57
CA GLN A 96 -2.20 -0.30 0.45
C GLN A 96 -3.35 -1.26 0.13
N GLU A 97 -4.50 -1.10 0.78
CA GLU A 97 -5.70 -1.92 0.54
C GLU A 97 -6.22 -1.77 -0.88
N GLU A 98 -6.32 -0.53 -1.39
CA GLU A 98 -6.74 -0.26 -2.77
C GLU A 98 -5.72 -0.81 -3.79
N LEU A 99 -4.42 -0.68 -3.52
CA LEU A 99 -3.38 -1.27 -4.36
C LEU A 99 -3.45 -2.80 -4.37
N PHE A 100 -3.65 -3.43 -3.21
CA PHE A 100 -3.82 -4.87 -3.09
C PHE A 100 -5.04 -5.37 -3.88
N ILE A 101 -6.20 -4.73 -3.72
CA ILE A 101 -7.43 -5.06 -4.48
C ILE A 101 -7.15 -5.01 -5.98
N LYS A 102 -6.49 -3.96 -6.45
CA LYS A 102 -6.11 -3.80 -7.86
C LYS A 102 -5.18 -4.91 -8.36
N ILE A 103 -4.19 -5.31 -7.56
CA ILE A 103 -3.28 -6.41 -7.90
C ILE A 103 -4.03 -7.73 -7.99
N VAL A 104 -4.90 -8.03 -7.02
CA VAL A 104 -5.68 -9.27 -7.01
C VAL A 104 -6.58 -9.32 -8.24
N HIS A 105 -7.33 -8.26 -8.56
CA HIS A 105 -8.22 -8.21 -9.72
C HIS A 105 -7.52 -8.34 -11.08
N LYS A 106 -6.21 -8.09 -11.16
CA LYS A 106 -5.42 -8.33 -12.37
C LYS A 106 -5.32 -9.81 -12.74
N TYR A 107 -5.39 -10.71 -11.75
CA TYR A 107 -5.15 -12.15 -11.95
C TYR A 107 -6.36 -13.03 -11.65
N VAL A 108 -7.32 -12.52 -10.88
CA VAL A 108 -8.50 -13.28 -10.44
C VAL A 108 -9.77 -12.44 -10.49
N ASN A 109 -10.86 -13.05 -10.98
CA ASN A 109 -12.17 -12.42 -11.01
C ASN A 109 -12.96 -12.75 -9.74
N VAL A 110 -12.43 -12.31 -8.60
CA VAL A 110 -13.17 -12.34 -7.32
C VAL A 110 -13.97 -11.05 -7.20
N PRO A 111 -15.16 -11.05 -6.57
CA PRO A 111 -15.88 -9.81 -6.34
C PRO A 111 -15.21 -8.98 -5.25
N GLU A 112 -15.22 -7.65 -5.40
CA GLU A 112 -14.51 -6.72 -4.50
C GLU A 112 -14.95 -6.85 -3.03
N TRP A 113 -16.24 -7.11 -2.78
CA TRP A 113 -16.75 -7.33 -1.41
C TRP A 113 -16.09 -8.52 -0.72
N ALA A 114 -15.64 -9.53 -1.47
CA ALA A 114 -14.93 -10.68 -0.92
C ALA A 114 -13.51 -10.32 -0.47
N LEU A 115 -12.94 -9.21 -0.98
CA LEU A 115 -11.66 -8.66 -0.54
C LEU A 115 -11.85 -7.68 0.62
N ARG A 116 -12.86 -6.80 0.53
CA ARG A 116 -13.11 -5.78 1.56
C ARG A 116 -13.46 -6.33 2.93
N LYS A 117 -13.97 -7.58 3.01
CA LYS A 117 -14.25 -8.24 4.30
C LYS A 117 -13.01 -8.50 5.18
N PHE A 118 -11.79 -8.39 4.63
CA PHE A 118 -10.54 -8.62 5.35
C PHE A 118 -9.95 -7.37 6.00
N PHE A 119 -10.50 -6.19 5.73
CA PHE A 119 -9.96 -4.89 6.15
C PHE A 119 -10.80 -4.23 7.26
#